data_AF-C7YWC4-F1
#
_entry.id   AF-C7YWC4-F1
#
_cell.length_a   1.000
_cell.length_b   1.000
_cell.length_c   1.000
_cell.angle_alpha   90.00
_cell.angle_beta   90.00
_cell.angle_gamma   90.00
#
_symmetry.space_group_name_H-M   'P 1'
#
loop_
_entity.id
_entity.type
_entity.pdbx_description
1 polymer ?
#
loop_
_entity_poly.entity_id
_entity_poly.type
_entity_poly.pdbx_seq_one_letter_code
_entity_poly.pdbx_strand_id
1 'polypeptide(L)'
;MASQIDPERLPQYVHFHRTFRQVDDYTWIIGGRVLITLLAAPKDKTSWPVGDGVGWYHASEAPNPRPKSTPIQDSSRFKLVRSWQEEGAMWEIGQCVLRAQLRIGSRDTKEADTLRALEGWPLSLQVPVVHADFEFDGYEYVIYSKLDGVPLNKVWGSLDADHKNRCVLQIARFCKELATWERHSLEGVGGVNGGHMRDACTLVHYWTTSNTPQVVLENCVAMGMDCSRLVFAHNLLSASNVVFHPEKCVVGIQNWTCAGFIPEEKIRGCVGLYDDNLREDWKRLMQMALSAEGFSFPEGKPFKDWNEKMQPERSILQSQYWATVGRERRLKAEEHILDVTKPSENPGVPPSWDDTQPEIYPDLTLSVPQMIMRSFYYPSL
;
A
#
# COMPACT_ATOMS: atom_id res chain seq x y z
N MET A 1 27.33 21.51 -23.95
CA MET A 1 25.91 21.50 -24.36
C MET A 1 25.25 20.34 -23.62
N ALA A 2 24.62 20.63 -22.48
CA ALA A 2 23.94 19.63 -21.67
C ALA A 2 22.56 19.37 -22.28
N SER A 3 22.28 18.14 -22.69
CA SER A 3 20.95 17.74 -23.15
C SER A 3 20.00 17.70 -21.95
N GLN A 4 19.00 18.57 -21.97
CA GLN A 4 17.80 18.41 -21.14
C GLN A 4 17.18 17.04 -21.45
N ILE A 5 17.21 16.15 -20.46
CA ILE A 5 16.44 14.91 -20.49
C ILE A 5 15.03 15.30 -20.08
N ASP A 6 14.11 15.13 -21.02
CA ASP A 6 12.68 15.35 -20.87
C ASP A 6 12.10 14.36 -19.84
N PRO A 7 11.52 14.83 -18.71
CA PRO A 7 10.97 13.96 -17.67
C PRO A 7 9.67 13.24 -18.08
N GLU A 8 9.11 13.49 -19.27
CA GLU A 8 7.88 12.83 -19.73
C GLU A 8 8.09 11.43 -20.37
N ARG A 9 9.32 10.92 -20.44
CA ARG A 9 9.65 9.60 -21.02
C ARG A 9 10.24 8.59 -20.04
N LEU A 10 9.81 8.59 -18.78
CA LEU A 10 10.00 7.39 -17.95
C LEU A 10 9.15 6.26 -18.55
N PRO A 11 9.69 5.03 -18.73
CA PRO A 11 8.90 3.89 -19.21
C PRO A 11 7.71 3.73 -18.27
N GLN A 12 6.50 3.98 -18.79
CA GLN A 12 5.28 3.73 -18.06
C GLN A 12 5.25 2.22 -17.81
N TYR A 13 5.41 1.78 -16.56
CA TYR A 13 5.39 0.36 -16.22
C TYR A 13 3.94 -0.15 -16.35
N VAL A 14 3.60 -0.68 -17.53
CA VAL A 14 2.24 -0.97 -18.03
C VAL A 14 1.69 -2.35 -17.59
N HIS A 15 2.03 -2.87 -16.40
CA HIS A 15 1.67 -4.26 -16.08
C HIS A 15 0.20 -4.42 -15.67
N PHE A 16 -0.27 -3.67 -14.68
CA PHE A 16 -1.63 -3.82 -14.15
C PHE A 16 -2.73 -3.24 -15.04
N HIS A 17 -2.42 -2.23 -15.84
CA HIS A 17 -3.39 -1.67 -16.78
C HIS A 17 -3.77 -2.63 -17.89
N ARG A 18 -2.85 -3.52 -18.29
CA ARG A 18 -3.08 -4.53 -19.33
C ARG A 18 -3.86 -5.75 -18.83
N THR A 19 -3.85 -5.97 -17.52
CA THR A 19 -4.57 -7.11 -16.92
C THR A 19 -6.01 -6.79 -16.56
N PHE A 20 -6.42 -5.53 -16.64
CA PHE A 20 -7.82 -5.15 -16.53
C PHE A 20 -8.47 -5.18 -17.92
N ARG A 21 -9.36 -6.15 -18.14
CA ARG A 21 -9.98 -6.45 -19.43
C ARG A 21 -11.49 -6.57 -19.30
N GLN A 22 -12.21 -6.35 -20.40
CA GLN A 22 -13.65 -6.46 -20.49
C GLN A 22 -14.03 -7.83 -21.07
N VAL A 23 -14.89 -8.56 -20.37
CA VAL A 23 -15.44 -9.86 -20.81
C VAL A 23 -16.70 -9.64 -21.65
N ASP A 24 -17.61 -8.79 -21.15
CA ASP A 24 -18.83 -8.34 -21.83
C ASP A 24 -19.23 -6.94 -21.32
N ASP A 25 -20.43 -6.46 -21.63
CA ASP A 25 -20.91 -5.11 -21.25
C ASP A 25 -21.04 -4.90 -19.73
N TYR A 26 -21.12 -5.98 -18.96
CA TYR A 26 -21.38 -5.97 -17.52
C TYR A 26 -20.30 -6.67 -16.72
N THR A 27 -19.32 -7.30 -17.35
CA THR A 27 -18.33 -8.14 -16.70
C THR A 27 -16.92 -7.74 -17.13
N TRP A 28 -16.05 -7.55 -16.14
CA TRP A 28 -14.65 -7.26 -16.34
C TRP A 28 -13.78 -8.22 -15.54
N ILE A 29 -12.56 -8.46 -16.01
CA ILE A 29 -11.58 -9.34 -15.37
C ILE A 29 -10.30 -8.57 -15.07
N ILE A 30 -9.77 -8.74 -13.87
CA ILE A 30 -8.54 -8.11 -13.38
C ILE A 30 -7.54 -9.21 -13.05
N GLY A 31 -6.29 -9.03 -13.48
CA GLY A 31 -5.23 -10.02 -13.26
C GLY A 31 -5.50 -11.38 -13.94
N GLY A 32 -6.49 -11.46 -14.83
CA GLY A 32 -6.97 -12.71 -15.41
C GLY A 32 -7.64 -13.67 -14.40
N ARG A 33 -7.97 -13.20 -13.18
CA ARG A 33 -8.46 -14.05 -12.07
C ARG A 33 -9.64 -13.48 -11.31
N VAL A 34 -9.73 -12.16 -11.15
CA VAL A 34 -10.80 -11.52 -10.39
C VAL A 34 -11.84 -10.97 -11.36
N LEU A 35 -13.07 -11.47 -11.31
CA LEU A 35 -14.20 -10.91 -12.05
C LEU A 35 -14.90 -9.84 -11.23
N ILE A 36 -15.18 -8.71 -11.87
CA ILE A 36 -16.09 -7.67 -11.39
C ILE A 36 -17.30 -7.70 -12.31
N THR A 37 -18.49 -7.95 -11.77
CA THR A 37 -19.75 -8.03 -12.54
C THR A 37 -20.72 -6.98 -12.05
N LEU A 38 -21.37 -6.24 -12.96
CA LEU A 38 -22.46 -5.33 -12.68
C LEU A 38 -23.79 -6.09 -12.68
N LEU A 39 -24.48 -6.06 -11.55
CA LEU A 39 -25.74 -6.74 -11.27
C LEU A 39 -26.85 -5.74 -10.95
N ALA A 40 -28.10 -6.15 -11.15
CA ALA A 40 -29.27 -5.34 -10.78
C ALA A 40 -29.51 -5.29 -9.26
N ALA A 41 -29.06 -6.31 -8.52
CA ALA A 41 -29.25 -6.47 -7.09
C ALA A 41 -27.99 -7.09 -6.46
N PRO A 42 -27.72 -6.87 -5.16
CA PRO A 42 -26.57 -7.48 -4.50
C PRO A 42 -26.77 -8.99 -4.43
N LYS A 43 -25.70 -9.75 -4.69
CA LYS A 43 -25.74 -11.21 -4.66
C LYS A 43 -25.40 -11.75 -3.27
N ASP A 44 -24.38 -11.17 -2.64
CA ASP A 44 -23.83 -11.55 -1.34
C ASP A 44 -22.92 -10.41 -0.80
N LYS A 45 -22.14 -10.69 0.25
CA LYS A 45 -21.22 -9.74 0.89
C LYS A 45 -20.10 -9.22 0.00
N THR A 46 -19.79 -9.88 -1.11
CA THR A 46 -18.80 -9.40 -2.09
C THR A 46 -19.41 -8.44 -3.10
N SER A 47 -20.65 -8.00 -2.87
CA SER A 47 -21.34 -6.99 -3.66
C SER A 47 -21.27 -5.61 -3.00
N TRP A 48 -21.18 -4.54 -3.81
CA TRP A 48 -21.19 -3.15 -3.35
C TRP A 48 -21.87 -2.22 -4.37
N PRO A 49 -22.40 -1.06 -3.93
CA PRO A 49 -23.16 -0.19 -4.81
C PRO A 49 -22.26 0.54 -5.82
N VAL A 50 -22.82 0.81 -7.01
CA VAL A 50 -22.16 1.62 -8.05
C VAL A 50 -21.97 3.07 -7.60
N GLY A 51 -22.91 3.61 -6.83
CA GLY A 51 -22.84 4.95 -6.23
C GLY A 51 -23.80 5.98 -6.84
N ASP A 52 -24.33 5.73 -8.04
CA ASP A 52 -25.39 6.52 -8.68
C ASP A 52 -26.81 6.04 -8.30
N GLY A 53 -26.90 5.01 -7.45
CA GLY A 53 -28.14 4.40 -7.01
C GLY A 53 -28.68 3.32 -7.95
N VAL A 54 -28.00 2.99 -9.06
CA VAL A 54 -28.46 2.00 -10.03
C VAL A 54 -27.46 0.85 -10.16
N GLY A 55 -27.81 -0.29 -9.56
CA GLY A 55 -27.05 -1.52 -9.67
C GLY A 55 -25.93 -1.70 -8.64
N TRP A 56 -25.28 -2.85 -8.74
CA TRP A 56 -24.33 -3.37 -7.77
C TRP A 56 -23.16 -4.03 -8.50
N TYR A 57 -21.94 -3.68 -8.12
CA TYR A 57 -20.80 -4.49 -8.50
C TYR A 57 -20.73 -5.73 -7.60
N HIS A 58 -20.25 -6.84 -8.14
CA HIS A 58 -20.00 -8.10 -7.43
C HIS A 58 -18.64 -8.65 -7.84
N ALA A 59 -17.82 -9.03 -6.86
CA ALA A 59 -16.53 -9.66 -7.10
C ALA A 59 -16.58 -11.18 -6.93
N SER A 60 -15.99 -11.91 -7.87
CA SER A 60 -15.82 -13.36 -7.80
C SER A 60 -14.51 -13.82 -8.45
N GLU A 61 -14.14 -15.08 -8.26
CA GLU A 61 -13.07 -15.71 -9.02
C GLU A 61 -13.52 -16.03 -10.45
N ALA A 62 -12.62 -15.90 -11.42
CA ALA A 62 -12.85 -16.27 -12.81
C ALA A 62 -12.85 -17.80 -12.98
N PRO A 63 -13.75 -18.36 -13.82
CA PRO A 63 -13.76 -19.79 -14.07
C PRO A 63 -12.50 -20.26 -14.82
N ASN A 64 -12.27 -21.58 -14.82
CA ASN A 64 -11.28 -22.25 -15.66
C ASN A 64 -12.00 -23.15 -16.70
N PRO A 65 -11.88 -22.90 -18.01
CA PRO A 65 -11.03 -21.90 -18.67
C PRO A 65 -11.52 -20.47 -18.43
N ARG A 66 -10.57 -19.53 -18.50
CA ARG A 66 -10.84 -18.09 -18.35
C ARG A 66 -11.82 -17.62 -19.43
N PRO A 67 -12.71 -16.67 -19.12
CA PRO A 67 -13.56 -16.07 -20.14
C PRO A 67 -12.72 -15.27 -21.14
N LYS A 68 -13.14 -15.27 -22.41
CA LYS A 68 -12.54 -14.42 -23.44
C LYS A 68 -12.71 -12.95 -23.04
N SER A 69 -11.71 -12.13 -23.33
CA SER A 69 -11.73 -10.72 -22.93
C SER A 69 -10.99 -9.81 -23.88
N THR A 70 -11.47 -8.57 -23.98
CA THR A 70 -10.94 -7.50 -24.83
C THR A 70 -10.46 -6.34 -23.96
N PRO A 71 -9.67 -5.38 -24.50
CA PRO A 71 -9.38 -4.15 -23.78
C PRO A 71 -10.65 -3.43 -23.35
N ILE A 72 -10.63 -2.77 -22.19
CA ILE A 72 -11.78 -2.03 -21.66
C ILE A 72 -12.17 -0.91 -22.63
N GLN A 73 -13.44 -0.91 -23.06
CA GLN A 73 -13.96 0.13 -23.96
C GLN A 73 -14.31 1.42 -23.23
N ASP A 74 -14.88 1.30 -22.02
CA ASP A 74 -15.27 2.42 -21.16
C ASP A 74 -14.44 2.41 -19.86
N SER A 75 -13.34 3.14 -19.86
CA SER A 75 -12.45 3.28 -18.70
C SER A 75 -13.00 4.23 -17.63
N SER A 76 -14.08 4.97 -17.89
CA SER A 76 -14.64 5.94 -16.94
C SER A 76 -15.18 5.27 -15.66
N ARG A 77 -15.57 3.99 -15.75
CA ARG A 77 -16.05 3.16 -14.64
C ARG A 77 -14.96 2.76 -13.66
N PHE A 78 -13.71 2.81 -14.09
CA PHE A 78 -12.56 2.31 -13.35
C PHE A 78 -11.46 3.35 -13.33
N LYS A 79 -11.49 4.20 -12.30
CA LYS A 79 -10.50 5.26 -12.18
C LYS A 79 -9.26 4.71 -11.49
N LEU A 80 -8.14 4.65 -12.20
CA LEU A 80 -6.85 4.40 -11.55
C LEU A 80 -6.54 5.54 -10.57
N VAL A 81 -6.39 5.20 -9.29
CA VAL A 81 -6.05 6.13 -8.22
C VAL A 81 -4.53 6.26 -8.11
N ARG A 82 -3.84 5.12 -8.15
CA ARG A 82 -2.39 5.02 -7.96
C ARG A 82 -1.89 3.73 -8.59
N SER A 83 -0.71 3.76 -9.16
CA SER A 83 0.11 2.58 -9.47
C SER A 83 1.48 2.75 -8.84
N TRP A 84 2.11 1.65 -8.46
CA TRP A 84 3.47 1.64 -7.92
C TRP A 84 4.28 0.57 -8.63
N GLN A 85 4.84 0.98 -9.78
CA GLN A 85 5.62 0.14 -10.68
C GLN A 85 4.97 -1.24 -10.86
N GLU A 86 5.68 -2.30 -10.44
CA GLU A 86 5.25 -3.69 -10.57
C GLU A 86 4.65 -4.26 -9.29
N GLU A 87 4.71 -3.54 -8.16
CA GLU A 87 4.24 -4.12 -6.89
C GLU A 87 2.74 -3.95 -6.69
N GLY A 88 2.04 -3.22 -7.57
CA GLY A 88 0.59 -3.08 -7.45
C GLY A 88 -0.02 -1.82 -8.04
N ALA A 89 -1.34 -1.76 -7.91
CA ALA A 89 -2.17 -0.66 -8.35
C ALA A 89 -3.49 -0.60 -7.57
N MET A 90 -4.12 0.57 -7.62
CA MET A 90 -5.42 0.86 -7.00
C MET A 90 -6.37 1.50 -7.98
N TRP A 91 -7.61 1.00 -7.99
CA TRP A 91 -8.70 1.53 -8.79
C TRP A 91 -9.89 1.87 -7.91
N GLU A 92 -10.52 3.01 -8.18
CA GLU A 92 -11.87 3.31 -7.70
C GLU A 92 -12.87 2.60 -8.63
N ILE A 93 -13.78 1.83 -8.02
CA ILE A 93 -14.82 1.06 -8.71
C ILE A 93 -16.14 1.31 -7.97
N GLY A 94 -16.92 2.28 -8.46
CA GLY A 94 -18.10 2.77 -7.76
C GLY A 94 -17.77 3.30 -6.37
N GLN A 95 -18.42 2.75 -5.33
CA GLN A 95 -18.20 3.13 -3.93
C GLN A 95 -17.07 2.35 -3.23
N CYS A 96 -16.25 1.60 -3.97
CA CYS A 96 -15.14 0.84 -3.42
C CYS A 96 -13.81 1.18 -4.09
N VAL A 97 -12.75 0.75 -3.44
CA VAL A 97 -11.39 0.73 -3.97
C VAL A 97 -10.95 -0.72 -4.09
N LEU A 98 -10.47 -1.11 -5.26
CA LEU A 98 -9.73 -2.35 -5.47
C LEU A 98 -8.25 -2.05 -5.41
N ARG A 99 -7.53 -2.75 -4.54
CA ARG A 99 -6.07 -2.74 -4.46
C ARG A 99 -5.54 -4.10 -4.88
N ALA A 100 -4.67 -4.13 -5.87
CA ALA A 100 -3.82 -5.28 -6.17
C ALA A 100 -2.42 -4.98 -5.67
N GLN A 101 -1.82 -5.85 -4.86
CA GLN A 101 -0.46 -5.65 -4.33
C GLN A 101 0.31 -6.97 -4.26
N LEU A 102 1.58 -6.94 -4.66
CA LEU A 102 2.50 -8.06 -4.56
C LEU A 102 2.73 -8.44 -3.10
N ARG A 103 2.55 -9.71 -2.75
CA ARG A 103 2.86 -10.22 -1.42
C ARG A 103 4.36 -10.45 -1.28
N ILE A 104 4.98 -9.92 -0.23
CA ILE A 104 6.41 -10.12 0.04
C ILE A 104 6.63 -11.49 0.67
N GLY A 105 5.89 -11.83 1.72
CA GLY A 105 5.93 -13.13 2.38
C GLY A 105 4.57 -13.83 2.39
N SER A 106 4.58 -15.16 2.29
CA SER A 106 3.36 -15.98 2.45
C SER A 106 2.76 -15.89 3.87
N ARG A 107 3.59 -15.53 4.86
CA ARG A 107 3.21 -15.34 6.27
C ARG A 107 2.86 -13.89 6.63
N ASP A 108 2.91 -12.96 5.67
CA ASP A 108 2.54 -11.57 5.94
C ASP A 108 1.05 -11.48 6.24
N THR A 109 0.70 -10.74 7.29
CA THR A 109 -0.69 -10.40 7.57
C THR A 109 -1.29 -9.64 6.40
N LYS A 110 -2.47 -10.07 5.96
CA LYS A 110 -3.21 -9.43 4.87
C LYS A 110 -3.85 -8.15 5.36
N GLU A 111 -3.98 -7.16 4.49
CA GLU A 111 -4.72 -5.93 4.83
C GLU A 111 -6.18 -6.27 5.15
N ALA A 112 -6.75 -7.23 4.41
CA ALA A 112 -8.11 -7.71 4.63
C ALA A 112 -8.31 -8.30 6.05
N ASP A 113 -7.32 -9.03 6.57
CA ASP A 113 -7.38 -9.60 7.94
C ASP A 113 -7.36 -8.48 8.98
N THR A 114 -6.51 -7.48 8.79
CA THR A 114 -6.43 -6.30 9.65
C THR A 114 -7.76 -5.54 9.69
N LEU A 115 -8.31 -5.21 8.52
CA LEU A 115 -9.55 -4.43 8.44
C LEU A 115 -10.74 -5.19 9.07
N ARG A 116 -10.84 -6.51 8.85
CA ARG A 116 -11.86 -7.35 9.50
C ARG A 116 -11.72 -7.38 11.01
N ALA A 117 -10.49 -7.41 11.51
CA ALA A 117 -10.26 -7.45 12.95
C ALA A 117 -10.58 -6.11 13.64
N LEU A 118 -10.59 -5.01 12.88
CA LEU A 118 -11.07 -3.69 13.31
C LEU A 118 -12.58 -3.52 13.15
N GLU A 119 -13.26 -4.41 12.45
CA GLU A 119 -14.71 -4.35 12.25
C GLU A 119 -15.43 -4.48 13.60
N GLY A 120 -16.32 -3.52 13.90
CA GLY A 120 -17.05 -3.46 15.17
C GLY A 120 -16.32 -2.76 16.32
N TRP A 121 -15.08 -2.32 16.14
CA TRP A 121 -14.42 -1.47 17.13
C TRP A 121 -15.05 -0.06 17.15
N PRO A 122 -15.30 0.52 18.34
CA PRO A 122 -15.91 1.84 18.49
C PRO A 122 -14.88 2.96 18.27
N LEU A 123 -14.29 3.01 17.08
CA LEU A 123 -13.29 4.00 16.71
C LEU A 123 -13.93 5.34 16.32
N SER A 124 -13.27 6.45 16.65
CA SER A 124 -13.71 7.79 16.30
C SER A 124 -13.56 8.13 14.81
N LEU A 125 -12.66 7.44 14.11
CA LEU A 125 -12.43 7.58 12.68
C LEU A 125 -12.83 6.30 11.93
N GLN A 126 -13.32 6.46 10.71
CA GLN A 126 -13.72 5.33 9.87
C GLN A 126 -12.52 4.52 9.40
N VAL A 127 -12.74 3.21 9.30
CA VAL A 127 -11.85 2.25 8.62
C VAL A 127 -12.57 1.64 7.43
N PRO A 128 -11.88 1.35 6.31
CA PRO A 128 -12.50 0.70 5.16
C PRO A 128 -13.11 -0.66 5.52
N VAL A 129 -14.29 -0.95 4.96
CA VAL A 129 -14.98 -2.23 5.13
C VAL A 129 -14.62 -3.15 3.97
N VAL A 130 -14.15 -4.37 4.27
CA VAL A 130 -13.76 -5.34 3.24
C VAL A 130 -14.98 -6.01 2.63
N HIS A 131 -15.15 -5.86 1.33
CA HIS A 131 -16.17 -6.58 0.55
C HIS A 131 -15.65 -7.92 0.04
N ALA A 132 -14.42 -7.94 -0.47
CA ALA A 132 -13.79 -9.16 -0.98
C ALA A 132 -12.28 -9.09 -0.83
N ASP A 133 -11.64 -10.25 -0.68
CA ASP A 133 -10.20 -10.41 -0.84
C ASP A 133 -9.89 -11.69 -1.60
N PHE A 134 -8.83 -11.65 -2.40
CA PHE A 134 -8.36 -12.78 -3.18
C PHE A 134 -6.83 -12.85 -3.16
N GLU A 135 -6.29 -14.02 -3.46
CA GLU A 135 -4.85 -14.21 -3.59
C GLU A 135 -4.55 -15.08 -4.80
N PHE A 136 -3.86 -14.49 -5.78
CA PHE A 136 -3.50 -15.19 -7.02
C PHE A 136 -2.13 -14.77 -7.49
N ASP A 137 -1.32 -15.73 -7.94
CA ASP A 137 -0.06 -15.48 -8.64
C ASP A 137 0.92 -14.58 -7.85
N GLY A 138 0.87 -14.68 -6.51
CA GLY A 138 1.68 -13.88 -5.59
C GLY A 138 1.13 -12.49 -5.27
N TYR A 139 -0.04 -12.12 -5.80
CA TYR A 139 -0.72 -10.86 -5.53
C TYR A 139 -1.90 -11.04 -4.58
N GLU A 140 -2.04 -10.10 -3.66
CA GLU A 140 -3.21 -9.88 -2.84
C GLU A 140 -4.12 -8.86 -3.54
N TYR A 141 -5.38 -9.21 -3.72
CA TYR A 141 -6.42 -8.31 -4.23
C TYR A 141 -7.38 -8.03 -3.08
N VAL A 142 -7.53 -6.78 -2.67
CA VAL A 142 -8.49 -6.39 -1.62
C VAL A 142 -9.45 -5.36 -2.19
N ILE A 143 -10.74 -5.60 -2.00
CA ILE A 143 -11.81 -4.68 -2.36
C ILE A 143 -12.45 -4.19 -1.08
N TYR A 144 -12.34 -2.90 -0.80
CA TYR A 144 -12.89 -2.29 0.40
C TYR A 144 -13.62 -0.98 0.11
N SER A 145 -14.48 -0.56 1.03
CA SER A 145 -15.27 0.66 0.89
C SER A 145 -14.37 1.89 0.75
N LYS A 146 -14.77 2.79 -0.14
CA LYS A 146 -14.14 4.10 -0.29
C LYS A 146 -14.58 5.00 0.86
N LEU A 147 -13.62 5.67 1.50
CA LEU A 147 -13.91 6.71 2.49
C LEU A 147 -14.28 8.02 1.80
N ASP A 148 -15.28 8.71 2.33
CA ASP A 148 -15.79 9.96 1.78
C ASP A 148 -14.83 11.13 2.08
N GLY A 149 -14.16 11.62 1.03
CA GLY A 149 -13.24 12.75 1.12
C GLY A 149 -12.05 12.65 0.15
N VAL A 150 -11.02 13.45 0.44
CA VAL A 150 -9.76 13.50 -0.32
C VAL A 150 -8.57 13.24 0.58
N PRO A 151 -7.45 12.69 0.07
CA PRO A 151 -6.23 12.55 0.87
C PRO A 151 -5.79 13.89 1.48
N LEU A 152 -5.51 13.91 2.78
CA LEU A 152 -5.20 15.14 3.53
C LEU A 152 -3.98 15.86 2.93
N ASN A 153 -2.98 15.13 2.43
CA ASN A 153 -1.81 15.73 1.80
C ASN A 153 -2.12 16.58 0.55
N LYS A 154 -3.27 16.37 -0.10
CA LYS A 154 -3.70 17.17 -1.26
C LYS A 154 -4.27 18.54 -0.87
N VAL A 155 -4.73 18.68 0.37
CA VAL A 155 -5.37 19.91 0.87
C VAL A 155 -4.60 20.57 2.00
N TRP A 156 -3.63 19.87 2.61
CA TRP A 156 -2.91 20.35 3.79
C TRP A 156 -2.33 21.75 3.63
N GLY A 157 -1.75 22.06 2.46
CA GLY A 157 -1.17 23.38 2.17
C GLY A 157 -2.17 24.54 2.17
N SER A 158 -3.45 24.28 1.91
CA SER A 158 -4.51 25.29 1.88
C SER A 158 -5.32 25.39 3.18
N LEU A 159 -5.11 24.47 4.12
CA LEU A 159 -5.78 24.52 5.42
C LEU A 159 -5.20 25.63 6.30
N ASP A 160 -6.07 26.36 7.00
CA ASP A 160 -5.65 27.29 8.05
C ASP A 160 -5.11 26.55 9.30
N ALA A 161 -4.54 27.32 10.23
CA ALA A 161 -3.95 26.76 11.44
C ALA A 161 -4.95 25.98 12.31
N ASP A 162 -6.20 26.43 12.37
CA ASP A 162 -7.24 25.81 13.19
C ASP A 162 -7.66 24.46 12.62
N HIS A 163 -7.85 24.37 11.29
CA HIS A 163 -8.13 23.12 10.59
C HIS A 163 -6.97 22.12 10.75
N LYS A 164 -5.73 22.57 10.55
CA LYS A 164 -4.54 21.72 10.76
C LYS A 164 -4.50 21.17 12.19
N ASN A 165 -4.69 22.03 13.19
CA ASN A 165 -4.72 21.64 14.60
C ASN A 165 -5.84 20.64 14.90
N ARG A 166 -7.07 20.88 14.42
CA ARG A 166 -8.19 19.94 14.60
C ARG A 166 -7.89 18.57 14.02
N CYS A 167 -7.35 18.53 12.80
CA CYS A 167 -7.05 17.28 12.12
C CYS A 167 -5.95 16.48 12.86
N VAL A 168 -4.84 17.10 13.30
CA VAL A 168 -3.80 16.37 14.05
C VAL A 168 -4.28 15.87 15.42
N LEU A 169 -5.16 16.63 16.09
CA LEU A 169 -5.74 16.23 17.38
C LEU A 169 -6.69 15.03 17.21
N GLN A 170 -7.53 15.03 16.17
CA GLN A 170 -8.38 13.87 15.86
C GLN A 170 -7.54 12.62 15.60
N ILE A 171 -6.45 12.75 14.83
CA ILE A 171 -5.56 11.63 14.51
C ILE A 171 -4.83 11.13 15.75
N ALA A 172 -4.33 12.02 16.62
CA ALA A 172 -3.65 11.63 17.86
C ALA A 172 -4.58 10.86 18.81
N ARG A 173 -5.85 11.30 18.94
CA ARG A 173 -6.88 10.59 19.71
C ARG A 173 -7.19 9.22 19.13
N PHE A 174 -7.32 9.13 17.82
CA PHE A 174 -7.49 7.85 17.15
C PHE A 174 -6.31 6.90 17.38
N CYS A 175 -5.06 7.38 17.35
CA CYS A 175 -3.90 6.57 17.72
C CYS A 175 -4.02 6.03 19.15
N LYS A 176 -4.53 6.83 20.08
CA LYS A 176 -4.76 6.42 21.47
C LYS A 176 -5.87 5.37 21.60
N GLU A 177 -6.94 5.49 20.81
CA GLU A 177 -7.99 4.48 20.73
C GLU A 177 -7.43 3.14 20.22
N LEU A 178 -6.64 3.15 19.14
CA LEU A 178 -5.97 1.94 18.66
C LEU A 178 -5.02 1.35 19.70
N ALA A 179 -4.29 2.21 20.43
CA ALA A 179 -3.34 1.77 21.44
C ALA A 179 -4.00 1.09 22.64
N THR A 180 -5.32 1.23 22.83
CA THR A 180 -6.07 0.43 23.83
C THR A 180 -6.14 -1.06 23.49
N TRP A 181 -5.90 -1.41 22.22
CA TRP A 181 -5.75 -2.80 21.82
C TRP A 181 -4.33 -3.27 22.12
N GLU A 182 -4.17 -3.88 23.28
CA GLU A 182 -2.89 -4.36 23.77
C GLU A 182 -2.71 -5.86 23.52
N ARG A 183 -1.45 -6.28 23.43
CA ARG A 183 -1.05 -7.69 23.51
C ARG A 183 0.09 -7.87 24.49
N HIS A 184 0.12 -9.04 25.11
CA HIS A 184 1.22 -9.41 25.98
C HIS A 184 2.49 -9.61 25.16
N SER A 185 3.64 -9.16 25.66
CA SER A 185 4.94 -9.24 24.96
C SER A 185 5.35 -10.67 24.56
N LEU A 186 4.87 -11.67 25.30
CA LEU A 186 5.05 -13.11 24.99
C LEU A 186 4.39 -13.54 23.67
N GLU A 187 3.36 -12.82 23.21
CA GLU A 187 2.72 -13.04 21.91
C GLU A 187 3.52 -12.43 20.76
N GLY A 188 4.50 -11.57 21.09
CA GLY A 188 5.41 -10.94 20.14
C GLY A 188 4.78 -9.80 19.33
N VAL A 189 5.65 -9.01 18.71
CA VAL A 189 5.27 -8.00 17.72
C VAL A 189 4.81 -8.68 16.43
N GLY A 190 3.89 -8.07 15.69
CA GLY A 190 3.42 -8.67 14.44
C GLY A 190 2.07 -8.14 14.02
N GLY A 191 1.53 -8.69 12.93
CA GLY A 191 0.21 -8.31 12.47
C GLY A 191 -0.90 -8.88 13.35
N VAL A 192 -2.14 -8.52 13.01
CA VAL A 192 -3.30 -8.85 13.85
C VAL A 192 -3.56 -10.36 14.01
N ASN A 193 -3.05 -11.19 13.11
CA ASN A 193 -3.18 -12.65 13.19
C ASN A 193 -1.89 -13.34 13.71
N GLY A 194 -0.93 -12.58 14.26
CA GLY A 194 0.38 -13.10 14.67
C GLY A 194 1.35 -13.33 13.50
N GLY A 195 0.92 -13.01 12.27
CA GLY A 195 1.74 -13.06 11.08
C GLY A 195 2.78 -11.93 11.02
N HIS A 196 3.55 -11.94 9.94
CA HIS A 196 4.57 -10.92 9.71
C HIS A 196 3.89 -9.58 9.38
N MET A 197 4.41 -8.49 9.97
CA MET A 197 3.96 -7.14 9.65
C MET A 197 4.79 -6.58 8.50
N ARG A 198 4.15 -5.94 7.52
CA ARG A 198 4.87 -5.20 6.46
C ARG A 198 5.35 -3.87 7.03
N ASP A 199 6.46 -3.85 7.74
CA ASP A 199 6.94 -2.63 8.39
C ASP A 199 8.03 -1.91 7.58
N ALA A 200 7.63 -0.93 6.79
CA ALA A 200 8.53 -0.12 5.97
C ALA A 200 9.51 0.76 6.79
N CYS A 201 9.37 0.81 8.12
CA CYS A 201 9.92 1.83 9.01
C CYS A 201 11.08 1.30 9.85
N THR A 202 10.97 0.06 10.32
CA THR A 202 11.90 -0.61 11.25
C THR A 202 12.59 -1.80 10.64
N LEU A 203 12.18 -2.28 9.47
CA LEU A 203 12.86 -3.38 8.83
C LEU A 203 14.03 -2.85 8.00
N VAL A 204 15.24 -3.00 8.57
CA VAL A 204 16.50 -2.99 7.79
C VAL A 204 16.38 -3.91 6.57
N HIS A 205 15.64 -4.98 6.78
CA HIS A 205 15.37 -6.12 5.92
C HIS A 205 13.97 -6.09 5.29
N TYR A 206 13.33 -4.91 5.12
CA TYR A 206 11.93 -4.83 4.63
C TYR A 206 11.68 -5.68 3.38
N TRP A 207 12.71 -5.83 2.57
CA TRP A 207 12.69 -6.57 1.31
C TRP A 207 13.19 -8.02 1.40
N THR A 208 13.76 -8.47 2.51
CA THR A 208 14.21 -9.86 2.69
C THR A 208 13.19 -10.68 3.47
N THR A 209 13.26 -12.00 3.37
CA THR A 209 12.33 -12.96 4.01
C THR A 209 12.42 -12.99 5.55
N SER A 210 13.25 -12.14 6.15
CA SER A 210 13.60 -12.11 7.57
C SER A 210 12.71 -11.18 8.42
N ASN A 211 11.58 -10.69 7.91
CA ASN A 211 10.65 -9.83 8.65
C ASN A 211 9.78 -10.59 9.67
N THR A 212 10.37 -11.54 10.38
CA THR A 212 9.65 -12.30 11.40
C THR A 212 9.31 -11.38 12.59
N PRO A 213 8.23 -11.67 13.32
CA PRO A 213 7.96 -11.11 14.65
C PRO A 213 9.21 -10.94 15.51
N GLN A 214 10.04 -11.97 15.58
CA GLN A 214 11.26 -11.98 16.39
C GLN A 214 12.27 -10.91 15.94
N VAL A 215 12.51 -10.76 14.64
CA VAL A 215 13.45 -9.76 14.10
C VAL A 215 12.92 -8.34 14.33
N VAL A 216 11.61 -8.11 14.20
CA VAL A 216 11.01 -6.81 14.51
C VAL A 216 11.20 -6.48 15.99
N LEU A 217 11.02 -7.45 16.89
CA LEU A 217 11.21 -7.27 18.32
C LEU A 217 12.68 -6.94 18.65
N GLU A 218 13.62 -7.70 18.09
CA GLU A 218 15.06 -7.47 18.25
C GLU A 218 15.47 -6.07 17.78
N ASN A 219 14.93 -5.61 16.65
CA ASN A 219 15.16 -4.24 16.18
C ASN A 219 14.59 -3.21 17.14
N CYS A 220 13.41 -3.45 17.72
CA CYS A 220 12.84 -2.55 18.72
C CYS A 220 13.70 -2.46 19.99
N VAL A 221 14.19 -3.60 20.48
CA VAL A 221 15.12 -3.66 21.62
C VAL A 221 16.44 -2.96 21.28
N ALA A 222 16.98 -3.16 20.07
CA ALA A 222 18.20 -2.52 19.62
C ALA A 222 18.07 -0.99 19.47
N MET A 223 16.85 -0.48 19.27
CA MET A 223 16.51 0.95 19.32
C MET A 223 16.33 1.46 20.76
N GLY A 224 16.45 0.61 21.78
CA GLY A 224 16.24 0.98 23.18
C GLY A 224 14.77 1.23 23.54
N MET A 225 13.83 0.65 22.79
CA MET A 225 12.39 0.79 23.08
C MET A 225 11.95 -0.16 24.19
N ASP A 226 10.99 0.29 25.01
CA ASP A 226 10.32 -0.60 25.96
C ASP A 226 9.35 -1.54 25.24
N CYS A 227 9.72 -2.81 25.14
CA CYS A 227 8.92 -3.85 24.50
C CYS A 227 8.06 -4.66 25.48
N SER A 228 7.96 -4.24 26.75
CA SER A 228 7.15 -4.92 27.77
C SER A 228 5.65 -4.85 27.48
N ARG A 229 5.21 -3.76 26.83
CA ARG A 229 3.83 -3.52 26.41
C ARG A 229 3.77 -3.30 24.90
N LEU A 230 2.94 -4.10 24.23
CA LEU A 230 2.70 -3.99 22.80
C LEU A 230 1.29 -3.49 22.54
N VAL A 231 1.18 -2.48 21.70
CA VAL A 231 -0.08 -1.83 21.35
C VAL A 231 -0.30 -1.91 19.85
N PHE A 232 -1.57 -1.98 19.44
CA PHE A 232 -1.91 -1.98 18.02
C PHE A 232 -1.75 -0.57 17.42
N ALA A 233 -1.10 -0.49 16.27
CA ALA A 233 -0.88 0.76 15.57
C ALA A 233 -0.96 0.59 14.04
N HIS A 234 -1.27 1.69 13.35
CA HIS A 234 -1.32 1.73 11.88
C HIS A 234 0.06 1.56 11.21
N ASN A 235 1.13 2.04 11.87
CA ASN A 235 2.55 2.00 11.45
C ASN A 235 2.93 2.68 10.12
N LEU A 236 1.97 3.06 9.28
CA LEU A 236 2.20 3.85 8.06
C LEU A 236 1.30 5.09 8.00
N LEU A 237 1.23 5.86 9.07
CA LEU A 237 0.29 6.98 9.19
C LEU A 237 0.88 8.27 8.60
N SER A 238 0.79 8.40 7.27
CA SER A 238 1.12 9.62 6.51
C SER A 238 -0.13 10.43 6.18
N ALA A 239 0.01 11.72 5.86
CA ALA A 239 -1.12 12.55 5.45
C ALA A 239 -1.78 12.06 4.15
N SER A 240 -1.07 11.28 3.32
CA SER A 240 -1.65 10.62 2.14
C SER A 240 -2.57 9.44 2.46
N ASN A 241 -2.47 8.89 3.67
CA ASN A 241 -3.31 7.79 4.18
C ASN A 241 -4.45 8.29 5.09
N VAL A 242 -4.56 9.61 5.30
CA VAL A 242 -5.63 10.26 6.05
C VAL A 242 -6.65 10.85 5.08
N VAL A 243 -7.94 10.59 5.28
CA VAL A 243 -9.01 11.13 4.43
C VAL A 243 -9.64 12.35 5.08
N PHE A 244 -9.60 13.47 4.35
CA PHE A 244 -10.13 14.77 4.75
C PHE A 244 -11.49 15.05 4.11
N HIS A 245 -12.41 15.61 4.90
CA HIS A 245 -13.67 16.18 4.46
C HIS A 245 -13.86 17.58 5.06
N PRO A 246 -14.27 18.59 4.27
CA PRO A 246 -14.35 19.99 4.73
C PRO A 246 -15.16 20.18 6.03
N GLU A 247 -16.27 19.46 6.17
CA GLU A 247 -17.16 19.57 7.33
C GLU A 247 -16.70 18.76 8.54
N LYS A 248 -15.97 17.64 8.33
CA LYS A 248 -15.64 16.66 9.38
C LYS A 248 -14.17 16.72 9.82
N CYS A 249 -13.34 17.48 9.11
CA CYS A 249 -11.87 17.40 9.15
C CYS A 249 -11.41 15.99 8.74
N VAL A 250 -11.08 15.10 9.67
CA VAL A 250 -10.65 13.73 9.36
C VAL A 250 -11.85 12.79 9.40
N VAL A 251 -12.08 12.08 8.30
CA VAL A 251 -13.18 11.09 8.19
C VAL A 251 -12.71 9.70 8.54
N GLY A 252 -11.50 9.33 8.10
CA GLY A 252 -11.01 7.97 8.25
C GLY A 252 -9.57 7.81 7.82
N ILE A 253 -9.04 6.61 8.09
CA ILE A 253 -7.67 6.21 7.77
C ILE A 253 -7.71 5.02 6.81
N GLN A 254 -6.89 5.06 5.77
CA GLN A 254 -6.75 4.00 4.77
C GLN A 254 -5.33 3.43 4.75
N ASN A 255 -5.13 2.34 4.00
CA ASN A 255 -3.83 1.68 3.81
C ASN A 255 -3.27 1.01 5.08
N TRP A 256 -3.96 -0.03 5.54
CA TRP A 256 -3.68 -0.77 6.77
C TRP A 256 -2.69 -1.93 6.59
N THR A 257 -1.96 -1.95 5.47
CA THR A 257 -1.02 -3.02 5.10
C THR A 257 0.14 -3.20 6.09
N CYS A 258 0.50 -2.14 6.81
CA CYS A 258 1.60 -2.13 7.78
C CYS A 258 1.13 -2.24 9.23
N ALA A 259 -0.17 -2.32 9.49
CA ALA A 259 -0.69 -2.26 10.85
C ALA A 259 -0.35 -3.52 11.65
N GLY A 260 -0.14 -3.35 12.95
CA GLY A 260 0.24 -4.45 13.83
C GLY A 260 0.59 -3.99 15.24
N PHE A 261 0.91 -4.97 16.08
CA PHE A 261 1.32 -4.80 17.47
C PHE A 261 2.80 -4.46 17.53
N ILE A 262 3.10 -3.31 18.16
CA ILE A 262 4.44 -2.74 18.31
C ILE A 262 4.59 -2.11 19.70
N PRO A 263 5.83 -1.83 20.16
CA PRO A 263 6.05 -0.98 21.32
C PRO A 263 5.35 0.37 21.17
N GLU A 264 4.69 0.87 22.23
CA GLU A 264 3.94 2.13 22.18
C GLU A 264 4.78 3.32 21.73
N GLU A 265 6.03 3.38 22.19
CA GLU A 265 6.99 4.45 21.88
C GLU A 265 7.22 4.61 20.36
N LYS A 266 6.96 3.56 19.59
CA LYS A 266 7.12 3.56 18.13
C LYS A 266 5.97 4.26 17.40
N ILE A 267 4.78 4.42 17.98
CA ILE A 267 3.67 5.18 17.36
C ILE A 267 4.16 6.57 16.98
N ARG A 268 4.87 7.24 17.89
CA ARG A 268 5.41 8.57 17.66
C ARG A 268 6.58 8.60 16.67
N GLY A 269 7.36 7.52 16.59
CA GLY A 269 8.41 7.35 15.58
C GLY A 269 7.86 7.24 14.16
N CYS A 270 6.80 6.44 13.97
CA CYS A 270 6.21 6.19 12.64
C CYS A 270 5.38 7.36 12.09
N VAL A 271 4.78 8.17 12.97
CA VAL A 271 3.97 9.33 12.57
C VAL A 271 4.89 10.51 12.20
N GLY A 272 5.18 10.66 10.91
CA GLY A 272 5.89 11.82 10.35
C GLY A 272 7.17 11.55 9.56
N LEU A 273 7.47 10.29 9.22
CA LEU A 273 8.67 9.94 8.44
C LEU A 273 8.45 9.91 6.92
N TYR A 274 7.18 9.89 6.46
CA TYR A 274 6.84 9.45 5.11
C TYR A 274 6.23 10.51 4.19
N ASP A 275 6.19 11.78 4.57
CA ASP A 275 5.63 12.83 3.71
C ASP A 275 6.61 13.98 3.51
N ASP A 276 7.48 13.80 2.51
CA ASP A 276 8.59 14.71 2.16
C ASP A 276 8.12 16.12 1.81
N ASN A 277 6.88 16.25 1.35
CA ASN A 277 6.32 17.50 0.86
C ASN A 277 5.66 18.35 1.96
N LEU A 278 5.37 17.77 3.13
CA LEU A 278 4.70 18.45 4.25
C LEU A 278 5.61 18.57 5.48
N ARG A 279 6.91 18.28 5.34
CA ARG A 279 7.76 17.73 6.41
C ARG A 279 7.74 18.49 7.73
N GLU A 280 7.81 19.81 7.73
CA GLU A 280 8.07 20.52 9.00
C GLU A 280 6.79 20.84 9.77
N ASP A 281 5.73 21.32 9.11
CA ASP A 281 4.52 21.73 9.82
C ASP A 281 3.69 20.52 10.27
N TRP A 282 3.47 19.55 9.38
CA TRP A 282 2.77 18.29 9.69
C TRP A 282 3.46 17.54 10.83
N LYS A 283 4.77 17.31 10.70
CA LYS A 283 5.54 16.57 11.70
C LYS A 283 5.50 17.29 13.04
N ARG A 284 5.75 18.60 13.07
CA ARG A 284 5.70 19.37 14.32
C ARG A 284 4.33 19.27 14.98
N LEU A 285 3.24 19.49 14.24
CA LEU A 285 1.88 19.47 14.78
C LEU A 285 1.47 18.07 15.25
N MET A 286 1.76 17.02 14.47
CA MET A 286 1.49 15.64 14.89
C MET A 286 2.26 15.26 16.15
N GLN A 287 3.54 15.63 16.23
CA GLN A 287 4.37 15.33 17.40
C GLN A 287 3.86 16.05 18.66
N MET A 288 3.40 17.30 18.52
CA MET A 288 2.74 18.03 19.61
C MET A 288 1.44 17.36 20.04
N ALA A 289 0.58 16.97 19.08
CA ALA A 289 -0.70 16.34 19.36
C ALA A 289 -0.55 14.96 20.02
N LEU A 290 0.38 14.13 19.54
CA LEU A 290 0.69 12.83 20.16
C LEU A 290 1.24 13.00 21.58
N SER A 291 2.09 14.00 21.80
CA SER A 291 2.60 14.31 23.15
C SER A 291 1.46 14.70 24.10
N ALA A 292 0.49 15.49 23.62
CA ALA A 292 -0.68 15.89 24.40
C ALA A 292 -1.59 14.71 24.76
N GLU A 293 -1.61 13.66 23.95
CA GLU A 293 -2.36 12.43 24.22
C GLU A 293 -1.64 11.43 25.13
N GLY A 294 -0.38 11.71 25.49
CA GLY A 294 0.42 10.92 26.44
C GLY A 294 1.49 10.04 25.80
N PHE A 295 1.67 10.09 24.47
CA PHE A 295 2.72 9.31 23.81
C PHE A 295 4.11 9.91 24.08
N SER A 296 4.90 9.21 24.89
CA SER A 296 6.29 9.57 25.17
C SER A 296 7.18 9.35 23.94
N PHE A 297 8.33 10.02 23.94
CA PHE A 297 9.43 9.69 23.04
C PHE A 297 10.60 9.24 23.91
N PRO A 298 11.34 8.19 23.53
CA PRO A 298 12.54 7.82 24.26
C PRO A 298 13.51 9.01 24.28
N GLU A 299 14.06 9.33 25.45
CA GLU A 299 15.09 10.35 25.55
C GLU A 299 16.30 10.03 24.66
N GLY A 300 16.97 11.04 24.11
CA GLY A 300 18.19 10.84 23.31
C GLY A 300 17.98 10.56 21.82
N LYS A 301 16.75 10.65 21.29
CA LYS A 301 16.45 10.45 19.85
C LYS A 301 16.90 9.10 19.24
N PRO A 302 16.81 7.97 19.97
CA PRO A 302 17.42 6.72 19.51
C PRO A 302 16.85 6.22 18.19
N PHE A 303 15.58 6.49 17.88
CA PHE A 303 14.99 6.13 16.59
C PHE A 303 15.66 6.86 15.41
N LYS A 304 15.94 8.16 15.55
CA LYS A 304 16.56 8.94 14.48
C LYS A 304 17.98 8.44 14.25
N ASP A 305 18.74 8.28 15.33
CA ASP A 305 20.14 7.85 15.27
C ASP A 305 20.25 6.43 14.74
N TRP A 306 19.37 5.53 15.18
CA TRP A 306 19.28 4.18 14.64
C TRP A 306 18.90 4.19 13.16
N ASN A 307 17.91 4.99 12.76
CA ASN A 307 17.50 5.08 11.36
C ASN A 307 18.65 5.58 10.49
N GLU A 308 19.36 6.64 10.89
CA GLU A 308 20.55 7.17 10.21
C GLU A 308 21.68 6.13 10.13
N LYS A 309 21.93 5.39 11.22
CA LYS A 309 22.92 4.30 11.27
C LYS A 309 22.58 3.17 10.30
N MET A 310 21.31 2.78 10.19
CA MET A 310 20.87 1.67 9.36
C MET A 310 20.55 2.06 7.91
N GLN A 311 20.52 3.35 7.56
CA GLN A 311 20.24 3.82 6.19
C GLN A 311 21.14 3.15 5.12
N PRO A 312 22.47 3.05 5.30
CA PRO A 312 23.33 2.45 4.27
C PRO A 312 23.00 0.97 4.03
N GLU A 313 22.79 0.21 5.10
CA GLU A 313 22.44 -1.21 5.03
C GLU A 313 21.08 -1.42 4.35
N ARG A 314 20.07 -0.61 4.71
CA ARG A 314 18.76 -0.59 4.05
C ARG A 314 18.86 -0.37 2.55
N SER A 315 19.67 0.62 2.15
CA SER A 315 19.87 0.94 0.74
C SER A 315 20.50 -0.22 -0.04
N ILE A 316 21.46 -0.94 0.57
CA ILE A 316 22.09 -2.11 -0.03
C ILE A 316 21.09 -3.25 -0.17
N LEU A 317 20.39 -3.59 0.91
CA LEU A 317 19.42 -4.69 0.93
C LEU A 317 18.24 -4.45 -0.01
N GLN A 318 17.75 -3.21 -0.07
CA GLN A 318 16.74 -2.81 -1.04
C GLN A 318 17.25 -3.02 -2.47
N SER A 319 18.47 -2.57 -2.77
CA SER A 319 19.07 -2.75 -4.10
C SER A 319 19.24 -4.24 -4.46
N GLN A 320 19.70 -5.06 -3.51
CA GLN A 320 19.86 -6.51 -3.69
C GLN A 320 18.53 -7.21 -3.92
N TYR A 321 17.48 -6.84 -3.18
CA TYR A 321 16.14 -7.37 -3.40
C TYR A 321 15.67 -7.08 -4.82
N TRP A 322 15.74 -5.82 -5.24
CA TRP A 322 15.29 -5.42 -6.57
C TRP A 322 16.07 -6.12 -7.68
N ALA A 323 17.38 -6.34 -7.47
CA ALA A 323 18.22 -7.07 -8.41
C ALA A 323 17.89 -8.56 -8.51
N THR A 324 17.33 -9.16 -7.45
CA THR A 324 17.10 -10.61 -7.34
C THR A 324 15.62 -10.95 -7.31
N VAL A 325 15.01 -10.94 -6.12
CA VAL A 325 13.62 -11.33 -5.88
C VAL A 325 12.64 -10.43 -6.63
N GLY A 326 12.88 -9.13 -6.65
CA GLY A 326 12.08 -8.17 -7.43
C GLY A 326 12.08 -8.51 -8.91
N ARG A 327 13.26 -8.80 -9.48
CA ARG A 327 13.42 -9.23 -10.87
C ARG A 327 12.71 -10.56 -11.17
N GLU A 328 12.87 -11.59 -10.33
CA GLU A 328 12.20 -12.88 -10.55
C GLU A 328 10.67 -12.74 -10.52
N ARG A 329 10.16 -11.94 -9.60
CA ARG A 329 8.72 -11.68 -9.49
C ARG A 329 8.20 -10.86 -10.65
N ARG A 330 8.98 -9.89 -11.14
CA ARG A 330 8.70 -9.16 -12.38
C ARG A 330 8.57 -10.12 -13.56
N LEU A 331 9.56 -10.99 -13.75
CA LEU A 331 9.53 -11.97 -14.84
C LEU A 331 8.33 -12.90 -14.75
N LYS A 332 7.95 -13.35 -13.55
CA LYS A 332 6.72 -14.15 -13.35
C LYS A 332 5.45 -13.35 -13.63
N ALA A 333 5.40 -12.08 -13.24
CA ALA A 333 4.27 -11.22 -13.52
C ALA A 333 4.15 -10.94 -15.04
N GLU A 334 5.27 -10.74 -15.73
CA GLU A 334 5.34 -10.63 -17.18
C GLU A 334 4.89 -11.92 -17.87
N GLU A 335 5.39 -13.07 -17.44
CA GLU A 335 4.98 -14.38 -17.96
C GLU A 335 3.47 -14.61 -17.76
N HIS A 336 2.94 -14.25 -16.57
CA HIS A 336 1.51 -14.29 -16.30
C HIS A 336 0.71 -13.33 -17.19
N ILE A 337 1.21 -12.12 -17.44
CA ILE A 337 0.58 -11.18 -18.37
C ILE A 337 0.55 -11.77 -19.76
N LEU A 338 1.68 -12.27 -20.24
CA LEU A 338 1.77 -12.92 -21.54
C LEU A 338 0.78 -14.06 -21.59
N ASP A 339 0.71 -14.91 -20.56
CA ASP A 339 -0.24 -16.02 -20.47
C ASP A 339 -1.70 -15.58 -20.53
N VAL A 340 -2.11 -14.59 -19.74
CA VAL A 340 -3.50 -14.10 -19.71
C VAL A 340 -3.85 -13.27 -20.96
N THR A 341 -2.86 -12.83 -21.72
CA THR A 341 -3.05 -12.01 -22.93
C THR A 341 -2.72 -12.73 -24.24
N LYS A 342 -2.31 -14.02 -24.22
CA LYS A 342 -1.92 -14.77 -25.43
C LYS A 342 -3.01 -14.68 -26.51
N PRO A 343 -2.66 -14.23 -27.74
CA PRO A 343 -3.61 -14.14 -28.85
C PRO A 343 -4.25 -15.49 -29.24
N SER A 344 -3.55 -16.61 -29.03
CA SER A 344 -4.07 -17.95 -29.34
C SER A 344 -5.30 -18.35 -28.51
N GLU A 345 -5.50 -17.73 -27.34
CA GLU A 345 -6.69 -17.92 -26.51
C GLU A 345 -7.69 -16.74 -26.62
N ASN A 346 -7.33 -15.67 -27.34
CA ASN A 346 -8.12 -14.44 -27.53
C ASN A 346 -8.07 -13.96 -28.99
N PRO A 347 -8.96 -14.44 -29.88
CA PRO A 347 -8.93 -14.18 -31.33
C PRO A 347 -9.28 -12.73 -31.75
N GLY A 348 -9.14 -11.74 -30.88
CA GLY A 348 -9.47 -10.32 -31.12
C GLY A 348 -8.36 -9.32 -30.81
N VAL A 349 -7.15 -9.77 -30.44
CA VAL A 349 -6.01 -8.87 -30.21
C VAL A 349 -5.23 -8.70 -31.53
N PRO A 350 -5.06 -7.47 -32.06
CA PRO A 350 -4.30 -7.23 -33.29
C PRO A 350 -2.83 -7.65 -33.11
N PRO A 351 -2.22 -8.36 -34.09
CA PRO A 351 -0.81 -8.77 -34.03
C PRO A 351 0.19 -7.61 -33.89
N SER A 352 -0.20 -6.38 -34.22
CA SER A 352 0.66 -5.19 -34.21
C SER A 352 1.13 -4.73 -32.83
N TRP A 353 0.67 -5.37 -31.75
CA TRP A 353 1.12 -5.10 -30.38
C TRP A 353 2.31 -5.97 -29.95
N ASP A 354 2.64 -7.02 -30.71
CA ASP A 354 3.84 -7.86 -30.50
C ASP A 354 5.12 -7.24 -31.10
N ASP A 355 5.02 -6.16 -31.88
CA ASP A 355 6.20 -5.47 -32.43
C ASP A 355 6.96 -4.63 -31.38
N THR A 356 6.39 -4.45 -30.18
CA THR A 356 7.20 -4.06 -29.02
C THR A 356 7.97 -5.28 -28.54
N GLN A 357 9.15 -5.49 -29.12
CA GLN A 357 10.12 -6.47 -28.63
C GLN A 357 10.27 -6.30 -27.10
N PRO A 358 10.35 -7.40 -26.31
CA PRO A 358 10.83 -7.30 -24.95
C PRO A 358 12.18 -6.56 -25.02
N GLU A 359 12.28 -5.40 -24.36
CA GLU A 359 13.52 -4.64 -24.37
C GLU A 359 14.65 -5.59 -23.93
N ILE A 360 15.66 -5.73 -24.78
CA ILE A 360 16.87 -6.50 -24.47
C ILE A 360 17.56 -5.72 -23.36
N TYR A 361 17.31 -6.11 -22.12
CA TYR A 361 18.02 -5.58 -20.96
C TYR A 361 19.51 -5.89 -21.14
N PRO A 362 20.42 -4.90 -21.04
CA PRO A 362 21.84 -5.16 -21.13
C PRO A 362 22.23 -6.16 -20.04
N ASP A 363 22.97 -7.19 -20.44
CA ASP A 363 23.49 -8.23 -19.57
C ASP A 363 24.48 -7.61 -18.57
N LEU A 364 23.99 -7.25 -17.37
CA LEU A 364 24.78 -6.65 -16.32
C LEU A 364 25.52 -7.74 -15.55
N THR A 365 26.53 -8.32 -16.19
CA THR A 365 27.57 -9.15 -15.56
C THR A 365 28.62 -8.33 -14.80
N LEU A 366 28.35 -7.05 -14.53
CA LEU A 366 29.28 -6.17 -13.81
C LEU A 366 29.31 -6.52 -12.31
N SER A 367 30.52 -6.61 -11.79
CA SER A 367 30.79 -6.91 -10.38
C SER A 367 30.24 -5.81 -9.46
N VAL A 368 29.70 -6.26 -8.33
CA VAL A 368 29.06 -5.47 -7.25
C VAL A 368 29.83 -4.22 -6.77
N PRO A 369 31.17 -4.08 -6.85
CA PRO A 369 31.84 -2.88 -6.36
C PRO A 369 31.64 -1.61 -7.20
N GLN A 370 31.19 -1.70 -8.46
CA GLN A 370 31.05 -0.51 -9.32
C GLN A 370 29.65 0.12 -9.30
N MET A 371 28.72 -0.43 -8.51
CA MET A 371 27.37 0.09 -8.32
C MET A 371 27.26 1.07 -7.13
N ILE A 372 28.32 1.82 -6.85
CA ILE A 372 28.26 2.99 -5.97
C ILE A 372 28.08 4.23 -6.86
N MET A 373 27.01 4.99 -6.60
CA MET A 373 26.58 6.21 -7.30
C MET A 373 25.93 6.06 -8.69
N ARG A 374 24.83 5.31 -8.77
CA ARG A 374 23.64 5.82 -9.50
C ARG A 374 22.54 6.10 -8.49
N SER A 375 22.84 7.05 -7.62
CA SER A 375 21.86 7.73 -6.77
C SER A 375 20.74 8.23 -7.67
N PHE A 376 19.50 7.99 -7.24
CA PHE A 376 18.33 8.71 -7.75
C PHE A 376 18.65 10.21 -7.75
N TYR A 377 18.67 10.81 -8.94
CA TYR A 377 18.86 12.24 -9.10
C TYR A 377 17.70 12.96 -8.42
N TYR A 378 17.96 13.53 -7.23
CA TYR A 378 17.24 14.68 -6.73
C TYR A 378 17.70 15.89 -7.56
N PRO A 379 16.82 16.65 -8.22
CA PRO A 379 17.23 17.94 -8.74
C PRO A 379 17.46 18.88 -7.54
N SER A 380 18.70 19.32 -7.38
CA SER A 380 19.05 20.48 -6.57
C SER A 380 18.77 21.74 -7.38
N LEU A 381 17.73 22.49 -6.99
CA LEU A 381 17.65 23.94 -6.78
C LEU A 381 16.19 24.38 -6.65
#